data_AF-A0A315X6T1-F1
#
_entry.id   AF-A0A315X6T1-F1
#
_cell.length_a   1.000
_cell.length_b   1.000
_cell.length_c   1.000
_cell.angle_alpha   90.00
_cell.angle_beta   90.00
_cell.angle_gamma   90.00
#
_symmetry.space_group_name_H-M   'P 1'
#
loop_
_entity.id
_entity.type
_entity.pdbx_description
1 polymer ?
#
loop_
_entity_poly.entity_id
_entity_poly.type
_entity_poly.pdbx_seq_one_letter_code
_entity_poly.pdbx_strand_id
1 'polypeptide(L)'
;MAERHPGAALPPVIALGAAGLAIASAFELLILRTFTRTAIHIPGITALREPYEVLSFGGRYAYFVAITLLMFAVPATAWTLWSRGGPVRRGMAVAMAGFAAMSGLAAMEFAGRLALDTATAGTVAVLAVGTASLTRRWTVAVPIGLFAGAFVLSSAHTLGESAAQEGLLTLRTDSALTAAEVVGVAFALAVPLLARGVLDRVSVASGIVVAAVVFVAFLGNGGATARFLLLWNEGLSGVLPSVAYAGAAGCLAATLAAFARSRNGLAAAGLLLLVTGGIGLHSTYQSGLVITGMALLAMALPNVLEQRKQPENGRAQDRTRGVMPGAPAEA
;
A
#
# COMPACT_ATOMS: atom_id res chain seq x y z
N MET A 1 5.74 -11.52 -34.28
CA MET A 1 5.26 -11.05 -32.96
C MET A 1 5.56 -9.57 -32.89
N ALA A 2 4.54 -8.71 -33.03
CA ALA A 2 4.72 -7.27 -32.96
C ALA A 2 5.12 -6.86 -31.53
N GLU A 3 6.30 -6.26 -31.37
CA GLU A 3 6.74 -5.64 -30.13
C GLU A 3 5.76 -4.52 -29.77
N ARG A 4 4.86 -4.78 -28.82
CA ARG A 4 4.02 -3.74 -28.24
C ARG A 4 4.93 -2.75 -27.53
N HIS A 5 4.89 -1.49 -27.98
CA HIS A 5 5.63 -0.40 -27.36
C HIS A 5 5.42 -0.39 -25.83
N PRO A 6 6.51 -0.37 -25.03
CA PRO A 6 6.45 -0.42 -23.56
C PRO A 6 5.78 0.81 -22.90
N GLY A 7 5.37 1.81 -23.68
CA GLY A 7 4.72 3.04 -23.20
C GLY A 7 3.20 3.07 -23.27
N ALA A 8 2.51 1.98 -23.60
CA ALA A 8 1.05 2.00 -23.65
C ALA A 8 0.47 2.35 -22.27
N ALA A 9 -0.17 3.51 -22.16
CA ALA A 9 -0.86 3.97 -20.96
C ALA A 9 -1.75 2.85 -20.41
N LEU A 10 -1.83 2.73 -19.08
CA LEU A 10 -2.76 1.79 -18.48
C LEU A 10 -4.19 2.12 -18.91
N PRO A 11 -5.06 1.12 -19.15
CA PRO A 11 -6.44 1.38 -19.51
C PRO A 11 -7.05 2.34 -18.47
N PRO A 12 -7.72 3.43 -18.89
CA PRO A 12 -8.24 4.44 -17.96
C PRO A 12 -9.20 3.84 -16.93
N VAL A 13 -9.88 2.76 -17.29
CA VAL A 13 -10.76 1.98 -16.40
C VAL A 13 -10.01 1.40 -15.19
N ILE A 14 -8.78 0.91 -15.35
CA ILE A 14 -7.99 0.35 -14.26
C ILE A 14 -7.53 1.46 -13.31
N ALA A 15 -7.11 2.60 -13.86
CA ALA A 15 -6.69 3.74 -13.05
C ALA A 15 -7.87 4.32 -12.25
N LEU A 16 -9.04 4.47 -12.88
CA LEU A 16 -10.26 4.93 -12.23
C LEU A 16 -10.76 3.95 -11.17
N GLY A 17 -10.77 2.65 -11.49
CA GLY A 17 -11.16 1.60 -10.55
C GLY A 17 -10.23 1.52 -9.34
N ALA A 18 -8.90 1.66 -9.55
CA ALA A 18 -7.92 1.70 -8.48
C ALA A 18 -8.09 2.94 -7.58
N ALA A 19 -8.33 4.11 -8.17
CA ALA A 19 -8.60 5.34 -7.41
C ALA A 19 -9.90 5.22 -6.60
N GLY A 20 -10.98 4.73 -7.22
CA GLY A 20 -12.25 4.47 -6.55
C GLY A 20 -12.11 3.48 -5.39
N LEU A 21 -11.36 2.40 -5.60
CA LEU A 21 -11.06 1.39 -4.57
C LEU A 21 -10.27 2.00 -3.41
N ALA A 22 -9.24 2.79 -3.71
CA ALA A 22 -8.40 3.44 -2.70
C ALA A 22 -9.19 4.47 -1.87
N ILE A 23 -10.08 5.23 -2.50
CA ILE A 23 -10.96 6.17 -1.81
C ILE A 23 -11.98 5.41 -0.96
N ALA A 24 -12.66 4.41 -1.52
CA ALA A 24 -13.68 3.63 -0.80
C ALA A 24 -13.09 2.90 0.42
N SER A 25 -11.92 2.28 0.29
CA SER A 25 -11.20 1.65 1.40
C SER A 25 -10.72 2.65 2.46
N ALA A 26 -10.29 3.86 2.06
CA ALA A 26 -9.94 4.91 3.02
C ALA A 26 -11.16 5.39 3.81
N PHE A 27 -12.32 5.57 3.15
CA PHE A 27 -13.57 5.89 3.83
C PHE A 27 -14.02 4.77 4.78
N GLU A 28 -13.90 3.51 4.37
CA GLU A 28 -14.18 2.35 5.23
C GLU A 28 -13.26 2.31 6.46
N LEU A 29 -11.95 2.52 6.28
CA LEU A 29 -10.99 2.56 7.38
C LEU A 29 -11.34 3.67 8.38
N LEU A 30 -11.61 4.88 7.89
CA LEU A 30 -11.88 6.05 8.74
C LEU A 30 -13.22 5.91 9.47
N ILE A 31 -14.29 5.58 8.75
CA ILE A 31 -15.64 5.57 9.31
C ILE A 31 -15.92 4.25 10.03
N LEU A 32 -15.73 3.12 9.36
CA LEU A 32 -16.08 1.83 9.92
C LEU A 32 -15.04 1.41 10.94
N ARG A 33 -13.77 1.27 10.55
CA ARG A 33 -12.77 0.68 11.45
C ARG A 33 -12.27 1.63 12.53
N THR A 34 -12.17 2.92 12.27
CA THR A 34 -11.64 3.87 13.25
C THR A 34 -12.76 4.44 14.11
N PHE A 35 -13.74 5.11 13.49
CA PHE A 35 -14.79 5.78 14.24
C PHE A 35 -15.70 4.80 15.00
N THR A 36 -16.23 3.74 14.37
CA THR A 36 -17.15 2.84 15.10
C THR A 36 -16.46 2.04 16.21
N ARG A 37 -15.17 1.69 16.05
CA ARG A 37 -14.39 0.99 17.09
C ARG A 37 -13.96 1.90 18.24
N THR A 38 -13.77 3.19 17.98
CA THR A 38 -13.50 4.17 19.05
C THR A 38 -14.77 4.47 19.86
N ALA A 39 -15.92 4.54 19.18
CA ALA A 39 -17.20 4.87 19.80
C ALA A 39 -17.62 3.88 20.91
N ILE A 40 -17.21 2.62 20.84
CA ILE A 40 -17.49 1.59 21.85
C ILE A 40 -16.86 1.93 23.22
N HIS A 41 -15.81 2.76 23.23
CA HIS A 41 -15.09 3.16 24.44
C HIS A 41 -15.59 4.49 25.03
N ILE A 42 -16.61 5.13 24.45
CA ILE A 42 -17.18 6.39 24.95
C ILE A 42 -18.48 6.08 25.72
N PRO A 43 -18.47 6.07 27.07
CA PRO A 43 -19.68 5.82 27.85
C PRO A 43 -20.70 6.97 27.69
N GLY A 44 -22.00 6.63 27.50
CA GLY A 44 -23.10 7.61 27.42
C GLY A 44 -23.80 7.76 26.05
N ILE A 45 -23.75 6.73 25.18
CA ILE A 45 -24.07 6.83 23.74
C ILE A 45 -25.54 7.06 23.35
N THR A 46 -26.48 7.16 24.29
CA THR A 46 -27.91 7.30 23.95
C THR A 46 -28.22 8.55 23.12
N ALA A 47 -27.47 9.65 23.30
CA ALA A 47 -27.59 10.87 22.49
C ALA A 47 -26.85 10.82 21.13
N LEU A 48 -25.96 9.84 20.92
CA LEU A 48 -25.13 9.70 19.70
C LEU A 48 -25.56 8.53 18.81
N ARG A 49 -26.66 7.85 19.15
CA ARG A 49 -27.15 6.67 18.43
C ARG A 49 -27.45 6.95 16.96
N GLU A 50 -28.20 8.02 16.67
CA GLU A 50 -28.61 8.35 15.30
C GLU A 50 -27.42 8.78 14.41
N PRO A 51 -26.51 9.69 14.85
CA PRO A 51 -25.26 9.95 14.13
C PRO A 51 -24.40 8.71 13.90
N TYR A 52 -24.35 7.81 14.90
CA TYR A 52 -23.60 6.56 14.80
C TYR A 52 -24.21 5.61 13.77
N GLU A 53 -25.54 5.49 13.70
CA GLU A 53 -26.23 4.65 12.72
C GLU A 53 -25.98 5.15 11.29
N VAL A 54 -26.04 6.47 11.06
CA VAL A 54 -25.75 7.09 9.75
C VAL A 54 -24.30 6.86 9.33
N LEU A 55 -23.34 7.10 10.23
CA LEU A 55 -21.92 6.87 9.96
C LEU A 55 -21.64 5.38 9.71
N SER A 56 -22.20 4.48 10.53
CA SER A 56 -22.07 3.03 10.34
C SER A 56 -22.65 2.56 9.01
N PHE A 57 -23.77 3.14 8.57
CA PHE A 57 -24.34 2.85 7.24
C PHE A 57 -23.39 3.29 6.13
N GLY A 58 -22.86 4.52 6.20
CA GLY A 58 -21.90 5.04 5.24
C GLY A 58 -20.62 4.18 5.17
N GLY A 59 -20.08 3.76 6.32
CA GLY A 59 -18.93 2.87 6.40
C GLY A 59 -19.19 1.49 5.78
N ARG A 60 -20.37 0.90 6.03
CA ARG A 60 -20.78 -0.38 5.42
C ARG A 60 -20.95 -0.27 3.91
N TYR A 61 -21.55 0.82 3.44
CA TYR A 61 -21.67 1.09 2.00
C TYR A 61 -20.29 1.19 1.34
N ALA A 62 -19.36 1.95 1.94
CA ALA A 62 -17.99 2.08 1.45
C ALA A 62 -17.26 0.71 1.42
N TYR A 63 -17.46 -0.13 2.44
CA TYR A 63 -16.94 -1.50 2.48
C TYR A 63 -17.44 -2.35 1.31
N PHE A 64 -18.75 -2.36 1.04
CA PHE A 64 -19.31 -3.13 -0.08
C PHE A 64 -18.80 -2.63 -1.43
N VAL A 65 -18.76 -1.31 -1.63
CA VAL A 65 -18.18 -0.71 -2.84
C VAL A 65 -16.72 -1.13 -3.00
N ALA A 66 -15.93 -1.08 -1.93
CA ALA A 66 -14.53 -1.47 -1.97
C ALA A 66 -14.36 -2.96 -2.27
N ILE A 67 -15.17 -3.85 -1.70
CA ILE A 67 -15.12 -5.29 -2.05
C ILE A 67 -15.47 -5.50 -3.52
N THR A 68 -16.55 -4.90 -4.01
CA THR A 68 -16.94 -5.04 -5.42
C THR A 68 -15.83 -4.56 -6.34
N LEU A 69 -15.25 -3.38 -6.07
CA LEU A 69 -14.13 -2.87 -6.84
C LEU A 69 -12.89 -3.77 -6.74
N LEU A 70 -12.62 -4.34 -5.57
CA LEU A 70 -11.50 -5.24 -5.34
C LEU A 70 -11.64 -6.54 -6.15
N MET A 71 -12.85 -7.10 -6.23
CA MET A 71 -13.15 -8.29 -7.04
C MET A 71 -12.82 -8.08 -8.52
N PHE A 72 -12.92 -6.85 -9.03
CA PHE A 72 -12.50 -6.50 -10.39
C PHE A 72 -11.02 -6.08 -10.46
N ALA A 73 -10.51 -5.40 -9.44
CA ALA A 73 -9.15 -4.86 -9.44
C ALA A 73 -8.09 -5.97 -9.40
N VAL A 74 -8.29 -7.03 -8.59
CA VAL A 74 -7.35 -8.16 -8.52
C VAL A 74 -7.16 -8.84 -9.90
N PRO A 75 -8.21 -9.32 -10.58
CA PRO A 75 -8.04 -9.94 -11.90
C PRO A 75 -7.58 -8.93 -12.96
N ALA A 76 -8.03 -7.68 -12.92
CA ALA A 76 -7.60 -6.67 -13.89
C ALA A 76 -6.11 -6.34 -13.77
N THR A 77 -5.59 -6.19 -12.55
CA THR A 77 -4.17 -5.93 -12.29
C THR A 77 -3.31 -7.17 -12.58
N ALA A 78 -3.76 -8.37 -12.21
CA ALA A 78 -3.08 -9.62 -12.57
C ALA A 78 -3.01 -9.82 -14.10
N TRP A 79 -4.12 -9.61 -14.81
CA TRP A 79 -4.17 -9.65 -16.28
C TRP A 79 -3.24 -8.63 -16.92
N THR A 80 -3.16 -7.43 -16.35
CA THR A 80 -2.27 -6.38 -16.84
C THR A 80 -0.81 -6.76 -16.66
N LEU A 81 -0.43 -7.32 -15.52
CA LEU A 81 0.92 -7.84 -15.27
C LEU A 81 1.26 -8.99 -16.22
N TRP A 82 0.32 -9.91 -16.46
CA TRP A 82 0.48 -11.02 -17.39
C TRP A 82 0.68 -10.55 -18.84
N SER A 83 -0.26 -9.73 -19.33
CA SER A 83 -0.32 -9.28 -20.73
C SER A 83 0.82 -8.34 -21.13
N ARG A 84 1.40 -7.60 -20.17
CA ARG A 84 2.51 -6.66 -20.38
C ARG A 84 3.86 -7.23 -19.91
N GLY A 85 3.94 -8.55 -19.69
CA GLY A 85 4.96 -9.13 -18.81
C GLY A 85 6.01 -10.03 -19.46
N GLY A 86 7.28 -9.77 -19.12
CA GLY A 86 8.34 -10.77 -19.06
C GLY A 86 8.20 -11.70 -17.84
N PRO A 87 9.15 -12.63 -17.61
CA PRO A 87 8.99 -13.72 -16.64
C PRO A 87 8.64 -13.26 -15.22
N VAL A 88 9.26 -12.17 -14.74
CA VAL A 88 9.00 -11.61 -13.40
C VAL A 88 7.54 -11.16 -13.24
N ARG A 89 7.00 -10.39 -14.19
CA ARG A 89 5.61 -9.91 -14.13
C ARG A 89 4.59 -11.03 -14.25
N ARG A 90 4.90 -12.08 -15.03
CA ARG A 90 4.07 -13.29 -15.10
C ARG A 90 4.07 -14.04 -13.78
N GLY A 91 5.22 -14.17 -13.12
CA GLY A 91 5.29 -14.75 -11.76
C GLY A 91 4.43 -14.00 -10.74
N MET A 92 4.46 -12.66 -10.79
CA MET A 92 3.58 -11.81 -9.97
C MET A 92 2.09 -12.06 -10.25
N ALA A 93 1.69 -12.11 -11.52
CA ALA A 93 0.31 -12.40 -11.91
C ALA A 93 -0.15 -13.80 -11.47
N VAL A 94 0.72 -14.81 -11.59
CA VAL A 94 0.43 -16.18 -11.12
C VAL A 94 0.24 -16.21 -9.61
N ALA A 95 1.08 -15.51 -8.84
CA ALA A 95 0.90 -15.41 -7.39
C ALA A 95 -0.44 -14.77 -7.02
N MET A 96 -0.82 -13.67 -7.69
CA MET A 96 -2.13 -13.03 -7.48
C MET A 96 -3.30 -13.97 -7.84
N ALA A 97 -3.19 -14.73 -8.93
CA ALA A 97 -4.18 -15.73 -9.29
C ALA A 97 -4.26 -16.86 -8.26
N GLY A 98 -3.11 -17.30 -7.73
CA GLY A 98 -3.04 -18.27 -6.64
C GLY A 98 -3.73 -17.77 -5.37
N PHE A 99 -3.48 -16.53 -4.96
CA PHE A 99 -4.21 -15.91 -3.85
C PHE A 99 -5.72 -15.85 -4.10
N ALA A 100 -6.15 -15.44 -5.30
CA ALA A 100 -7.58 -15.36 -5.64
C ALA A 100 -8.23 -16.76 -5.62
N ALA A 101 -7.56 -17.78 -6.16
CA ALA A 101 -8.03 -19.16 -6.13
C ALA A 101 -8.12 -19.68 -4.69
N MET A 102 -7.08 -19.47 -3.87
CA MET A 102 -7.08 -19.87 -2.46
C MET A 102 -8.15 -19.14 -1.65
N SER A 103 -8.40 -17.86 -1.94
CA SER A 103 -9.49 -17.10 -1.32
C SER A 103 -10.86 -17.68 -1.68
N GLY A 104 -11.05 -18.09 -2.94
CA GLY A 104 -12.26 -18.77 -3.38
C GLY A 104 -12.45 -20.14 -2.71
N LEU A 105 -11.38 -20.95 -2.64
CA LEU A 105 -11.41 -22.24 -1.97
C LEU A 105 -11.71 -22.11 -0.47
N ALA A 106 -11.11 -21.11 0.20
CA ALA A 106 -11.39 -20.83 1.60
C ALA A 106 -12.84 -20.37 1.82
N ALA A 107 -13.39 -19.55 0.90
CA ALA A 107 -14.79 -19.14 0.95
C ALA A 107 -15.78 -20.30 0.75
N MET A 108 -15.36 -21.36 0.06
CA MET A 108 -16.10 -22.62 -0.09
C MET A 108 -15.78 -23.64 1.00
N GLU A 109 -15.04 -23.25 2.05
CA GLU A 109 -14.62 -24.12 3.17
C GLU A 109 -13.74 -25.32 2.75
N PHE A 110 -13.19 -25.31 1.53
CA PHE A 110 -12.27 -26.35 1.04
C PHE A 110 -10.81 -26.12 1.45
N ALA A 111 -10.46 -24.91 1.89
CA ALA A 111 -9.12 -24.56 2.36
C ALA A 111 -9.20 -23.92 3.75
N GLY A 112 -8.35 -24.40 4.66
CA GLY A 112 -8.22 -23.83 6.00
C GLY A 112 -7.54 -22.46 5.99
N ARG A 113 -7.70 -21.73 7.09
CA ARG A 113 -7.12 -20.39 7.29
C ARG A 113 -5.60 -20.37 7.08
N LEU A 114 -4.89 -21.38 7.58
CA LEU A 114 -3.44 -21.50 7.44
C LEU A 114 -2.98 -21.52 5.97
N ALA A 115 -3.72 -22.19 5.09
CA ALA A 115 -3.40 -22.25 3.67
C ALA A 115 -3.62 -20.89 2.98
N LEU A 116 -4.70 -20.18 3.32
CA LEU A 116 -4.97 -18.83 2.82
C LEU A 116 -3.92 -17.82 3.30
N ASP A 117 -3.56 -17.87 4.57
CA ASP A 117 -2.57 -17.00 5.21
C ASP A 117 -1.18 -17.20 4.58
N THR A 118 -0.80 -18.46 4.34
CA THR A 118 0.45 -18.81 3.64
C THR A 118 0.44 -18.31 2.20
N ALA A 119 -0.66 -18.52 1.46
CA ALA A 119 -0.80 -18.03 0.09
C ALA A 119 -0.75 -16.50 0.00
N THR A 120 -1.31 -15.81 0.99
CA THR A 120 -1.28 -14.35 1.08
C THR A 120 0.15 -13.85 1.32
N ALA A 121 0.83 -14.37 2.35
CA ALA A 121 2.20 -13.99 2.67
C ALA A 121 3.16 -14.28 1.49
N GLY A 122 3.00 -15.45 0.86
CA GLY A 122 3.75 -15.82 -0.33
C GLY A 122 3.52 -14.86 -1.50
N THR A 123 2.26 -14.47 -1.75
CA THR A 123 1.93 -13.50 -2.80
C THR A 123 2.55 -12.14 -2.54
N VAL A 124 2.48 -11.61 -1.30
CA VAL A 124 3.11 -10.33 -0.94
C VAL A 124 4.63 -10.40 -1.13
N ALA A 125 5.27 -11.49 -0.72
CA ALA A 125 6.71 -11.69 -0.91
C ALA A 125 7.10 -11.70 -2.40
N VAL A 126 6.37 -12.45 -3.24
CA VAL A 126 6.59 -12.49 -4.69
C VAL A 126 6.42 -11.10 -5.32
N LEU A 127 5.37 -10.36 -4.91
CA LEU A 127 5.13 -9.01 -5.43
C LEU A 127 6.25 -8.04 -5.03
N ALA A 128 6.76 -8.14 -3.80
CA ALA A 128 7.85 -7.31 -3.31
C ALA A 128 9.16 -7.58 -4.05
N VAL A 129 9.56 -8.86 -4.15
CA VAL A 129 10.76 -9.28 -4.89
C VAL A 129 10.63 -8.92 -6.36
N GLY A 130 9.46 -9.12 -6.97
CA GLY A 130 9.19 -8.75 -8.35
C GLY A 130 9.34 -7.24 -8.58
N THR A 131 8.77 -6.42 -7.69
CA THR A 131 8.86 -4.95 -7.76
C THR A 131 10.31 -4.46 -7.62
N ALA A 132 11.06 -5.02 -6.66
CA ALA A 132 12.48 -4.70 -6.48
C ALA A 132 13.30 -5.10 -7.72
N SER A 133 13.03 -6.28 -8.28
CA SER A 133 13.72 -6.80 -9.47
C SER A 133 13.44 -5.98 -10.74
N LEU A 134 12.21 -5.48 -10.89
CA LEU A 134 11.81 -4.66 -12.04
C LEU A 134 12.41 -3.25 -12.00
N THR A 135 12.59 -2.68 -10.81
CA THR A 135 13.08 -1.31 -10.65
C THR A 135 14.60 -1.22 -10.53
N ARG A 136 15.27 -2.27 -10.00
CA ARG A 136 16.72 -2.35 -9.76
C ARG A 136 17.32 -1.14 -9.03
N ARG A 137 16.52 -0.44 -8.21
CA ARG A 137 16.95 0.73 -7.44
C ARG A 137 16.70 0.51 -5.97
N TRP A 138 17.74 0.72 -5.16
CA TRP A 138 17.65 0.60 -3.70
C TRP A 138 16.60 1.54 -3.10
N THR A 139 16.38 2.73 -3.69
CA THR A 139 15.37 3.69 -3.22
C THR A 139 13.93 3.17 -3.31
N VAL A 140 13.68 2.19 -4.20
CA VAL A 140 12.40 1.48 -4.29
C VAL A 140 12.44 0.17 -3.51
N ALA A 141 13.52 -0.58 -3.65
CA ALA A 141 13.66 -1.89 -3.02
C ALA A 141 13.61 -1.83 -1.49
N VAL A 142 14.19 -0.79 -0.86
CA VAL A 142 14.21 -0.64 0.60
C VAL A 142 12.80 -0.51 1.19
N PRO A 143 11.98 0.50 0.85
CA PRO A 143 10.63 0.61 1.42
C PRO A 143 9.75 -0.60 1.07
N ILE A 144 9.80 -1.11 -0.16
CA ILE A 144 9.01 -2.29 -0.56
C ILE A 144 9.44 -3.55 0.22
N GLY A 145 10.75 -3.74 0.41
CA GLY A 145 11.30 -4.84 1.19
C GLY A 145 10.97 -4.73 2.68
N LEU A 146 11.00 -3.52 3.25
CA LEU A 146 10.57 -3.27 4.62
C LEU A 146 9.08 -3.59 4.79
N PHE A 147 8.21 -3.13 3.87
CA PHE A 147 6.78 -3.47 3.92
C PHE A 147 6.56 -4.99 3.89
N ALA A 148 7.19 -5.68 2.94
CA ALA A 148 7.07 -7.13 2.82
C ALA A 148 7.62 -7.87 4.05
N GLY A 149 8.74 -7.40 4.61
CA GLY A 149 9.32 -7.94 5.84
C GLY A 149 8.38 -7.76 7.03
N ALA A 150 7.80 -6.57 7.20
CA ALA A 150 6.81 -6.30 8.24
C ALA A 150 5.57 -7.19 8.09
N PHE A 151 5.06 -7.31 6.86
CA PHE A 151 3.90 -8.16 6.55
C PHE A 151 4.18 -9.63 6.86
N VAL A 152 5.32 -10.16 6.39
CA VAL A 152 5.71 -11.56 6.64
C VAL A 152 5.94 -11.84 8.13
N LEU A 153 6.56 -10.91 8.87
CA LEU A 153 6.74 -11.04 10.32
C LEU A 153 5.40 -11.04 11.05
N SER A 154 4.47 -10.16 10.66
CA SER A 154 3.11 -10.16 11.21
C SER A 154 2.37 -11.44 10.84
N SER A 155 2.49 -11.92 9.60
CA SER A 155 1.90 -13.19 9.15
C SER A 155 2.47 -14.37 9.94
N ALA A 156 3.77 -14.39 10.22
CA ALA A 156 4.41 -15.44 10.99
C ALA A 156 3.87 -15.51 12.43
N HIS A 157 3.55 -14.37 13.04
CA HIS A 157 2.87 -14.33 14.34
C HIS A 157 1.47 -14.95 14.26
N THR A 158 0.63 -14.53 13.30
CA THR A 158 -0.73 -15.07 13.10
C THR A 158 -0.73 -16.57 12.75
N LEU A 159 0.19 -17.01 11.91
CA LEU A 159 0.36 -18.42 11.54
C LEU A 159 0.79 -19.26 12.74
N GLY A 160 1.72 -18.75 13.55
CA GLY A 160 2.18 -19.41 14.76
C GLY A 160 1.08 -19.55 15.81
N GLU A 161 0.25 -18.52 16.00
CA GLU A 161 -0.93 -18.60 16.88
C GLU A 161 -1.96 -19.59 16.36
N SER A 162 -2.24 -19.59 15.06
CA SER A 162 -3.20 -20.53 14.45
C SER A 162 -2.71 -21.97 14.58
N ALA A 163 -1.43 -22.24 14.32
CA ALA A 163 -0.83 -23.56 14.49
C ALA A 163 -0.80 -24.01 15.96
N ALA A 164 -0.62 -23.07 16.90
CA ALA A 164 -0.68 -23.37 18.33
C ALA A 164 -2.09 -23.72 18.82
N GLN A 165 -3.11 -23.04 18.30
CA GLN A 165 -4.52 -23.36 18.59
C GLN A 165 -4.91 -24.75 18.08
N GLU A 166 -4.37 -25.16 16.93
CA GLU A 166 -4.54 -26.51 16.37
C GLU A 166 -3.66 -27.58 17.05
N GLY A 167 -2.87 -27.20 18.06
CA GLY A 167 -1.98 -28.11 18.78
C GLY A 167 -0.77 -28.60 17.97
N LEU A 168 -0.46 -27.95 16.84
CA LEU A 168 0.62 -28.35 15.94
C LEU A 168 1.99 -27.85 16.43
N LEU A 169 2.06 -26.69 17.09
CA LEU A 169 3.31 -26.05 17.52
C LEU A 169 3.13 -25.24 18.81
N THR A 170 4.13 -25.25 19.69
CA THR A 170 4.20 -24.35 20.87
C THR A 170 5.33 -23.33 20.68
N LEU A 171 5.08 -22.32 19.86
CA LEU A 171 6.04 -21.25 19.59
C LEU A 171 5.59 -19.94 20.22
N ARG A 172 6.49 -19.28 20.96
CA ARG A 172 6.26 -17.93 21.46
C ARG A 172 6.57 -16.93 20.35
N THR A 173 5.55 -16.26 19.84
CA THR A 173 5.65 -15.40 18.63
C THR A 173 5.56 -13.89 18.92
N ASP A 174 5.49 -13.47 20.18
CA ASP A 174 5.36 -12.05 20.58
C ASP A 174 6.47 -11.15 20.01
N SER A 175 7.68 -11.71 19.88
CA SER A 175 8.83 -10.99 19.31
C SER A 175 8.67 -10.73 17.82
N ALA A 176 7.94 -11.59 17.09
CA ALA A 176 7.65 -11.40 15.68
C ALA A 176 6.70 -10.21 15.46
N LEU A 177 5.70 -10.03 16.32
CA LEU A 177 4.80 -8.87 16.25
C LEU A 177 5.54 -7.55 16.55
N THR A 178 6.40 -7.55 17.57
CA THR A 178 7.23 -6.38 17.90
C THR A 178 8.19 -6.05 16.75
N ALA A 179 8.81 -7.06 16.15
CA ALA A 179 9.68 -6.89 14.99
C ALA A 179 8.89 -6.38 13.78
N ALA A 180 7.69 -6.92 13.53
CA ALA A 180 6.80 -6.45 12.46
C ALA A 180 6.47 -4.97 12.62
N GLU A 181 6.20 -4.51 13.84
CA GLU A 181 5.96 -3.10 14.15
C GLU A 181 7.17 -2.21 13.86
N VAL A 182 8.36 -2.61 14.33
CA VAL A 182 9.60 -1.85 14.08
C VAL A 182 9.86 -1.74 12.58
N VAL A 183 9.75 -2.85 11.85
CA VAL A 183 9.97 -2.90 10.41
C VAL A 183 8.86 -2.13 9.66
N GLY A 184 7.63 -2.17 10.12
CA GLY A 184 6.49 -1.44 9.55
C GLY A 184 6.61 0.07 9.71
N VAL A 185 7.05 0.55 10.88
CA VAL A 185 7.37 1.97 11.09
C VAL A 185 8.58 2.38 10.25
N ALA A 186 9.62 1.55 10.18
CA ALA A 186 10.76 1.81 9.31
C ALA A 186 10.35 1.89 7.82
N PHE A 187 9.42 1.04 7.38
CA PHE A 187 8.80 1.15 6.05
C PHE A 187 8.19 2.53 5.86
N ALA A 188 7.27 2.94 6.73
CA ALA A 188 6.55 4.21 6.60
C ALA A 188 7.51 5.42 6.57
N LEU A 189 8.58 5.39 7.37
CA LEU A 189 9.63 6.41 7.35
C LEU A 189 10.49 6.38 6.07
N ALA A 190 10.64 5.22 5.43
CA ALA A 190 11.37 5.05 4.19
C ALA A 190 10.52 5.32 2.93
N VAL A 191 9.19 5.37 3.03
CA VAL A 191 8.27 5.61 1.90
C VAL A 191 8.58 6.89 1.10
N PRO A 192 9.05 8.02 1.68
CA PRO A 192 9.48 9.19 0.91
C PRO A 192 10.57 8.90 -0.13
N LEU A 193 11.34 7.82 0.02
CA LEU A 193 12.31 7.37 -0.99
C LEU A 193 11.62 6.95 -2.31
N LEU A 194 10.37 6.49 -2.26
CA LEU A 194 9.56 6.17 -3.44
C LEU A 194 9.19 7.43 -4.23
N ALA A 195 9.00 8.56 -3.56
CA ALA A 195 8.68 9.86 -4.15
C ALA A 195 9.92 10.75 -4.34
N ARG A 196 11.13 10.18 -4.26
CA ARG A 196 12.37 10.94 -4.39
C ARG A 196 12.43 11.64 -5.75
N GLY A 197 12.44 12.98 -5.72
CA GLY A 197 12.46 13.83 -6.91
C GLY A 197 11.10 14.40 -7.33
N VAL A 198 10.00 13.97 -6.71
CA VAL A 198 8.66 14.58 -6.88
C VAL A 198 8.12 15.20 -5.58
N LEU A 199 8.85 15.07 -4.47
CA LEU A 199 8.54 15.75 -3.21
C LEU A 199 8.74 17.26 -3.35
N ASP A 200 7.64 18.01 -3.25
CA ASP A 200 7.63 19.48 -3.19
C ASP A 200 7.36 19.99 -1.77
N ARG A 201 7.55 21.30 -1.56
CA ARG A 201 7.36 21.93 -0.24
C ARG A 201 5.95 21.73 0.33
N VAL A 202 4.95 21.72 -0.55
CA VAL A 202 3.54 21.51 -0.16
C VAL A 202 3.32 20.10 0.37
N SER A 203 3.89 19.09 -0.30
CA SER A 203 3.81 17.69 0.15
C SER A 203 4.50 17.52 1.49
N VAL A 204 5.69 18.11 1.68
CA VAL A 204 6.39 18.10 2.99
C VAL A 204 5.55 18.78 4.06
N ALA A 205 4.97 19.95 3.78
CA ALA A 205 4.09 20.66 4.71
C ALA A 205 2.87 19.82 5.11
N SER A 206 2.23 19.13 4.16
CA SER A 206 1.12 18.22 4.47
C SER A 206 1.56 17.07 5.38
N GLY A 207 2.75 16.51 5.18
CA GLY A 207 3.32 15.50 6.06
C GLY A 207 3.56 16.01 7.48
N ILE A 208 4.11 17.23 7.62
CA ILE A 208 4.32 17.87 8.92
C ILE A 208 2.98 18.09 9.65
N VAL A 209 1.97 18.60 8.94
CA VAL A 209 0.64 18.82 9.51
C VAL A 209 0.01 17.51 9.97
N VAL A 210 0.05 16.46 9.14
CA VAL A 210 -0.48 15.14 9.52
C VAL A 210 0.29 14.55 10.70
N ALA A 211 1.62 14.66 10.72
CA ALA A 211 2.43 14.22 11.85
C ALA A 211 2.04 14.94 13.15
N ALA A 212 1.87 16.27 13.10
CA ALA A 212 1.45 17.05 14.26
C ALA A 212 0.04 16.64 14.74
N VAL A 213 -0.92 16.48 13.84
CA VAL A 213 -2.28 16.02 14.19
C VAL A 213 -2.27 14.63 14.81
N VAL A 214 -1.54 13.68 14.22
CA VAL A 214 -1.42 12.32 14.76
C VAL A 214 -0.74 12.35 16.14
N PHE A 215 0.33 13.13 16.29
CA PHE A 215 1.01 13.27 17.58
C PHE A 215 0.07 13.81 18.68
N VAL A 216 -0.69 14.87 18.37
CA VAL A 216 -1.69 15.44 19.29
C VAL A 216 -2.79 14.43 19.60
N ALA A 217 -3.25 13.64 18.62
CA ALA A 217 -4.25 12.60 18.83
C ALA A 217 -3.75 11.48 19.77
N PHE A 218 -2.46 11.12 19.71
CA PHE A 218 -1.85 10.18 20.65
C PHE A 218 -1.78 10.75 22.08
N LEU A 219 -1.50 12.05 22.22
CA LEU A 219 -1.49 12.72 23.53
C LEU A 219 -2.90 12.79 24.15
N GLY A 220 -3.92 13.06 23.33
CA GLY A 220 -5.29 13.31 23.80
C GLY A 220 -6.12 12.07 24.13
N ASN A 221 -5.90 10.93 23.45
CA ASN A 221 -6.80 9.77 23.56
C ASN A 221 -6.48 8.78 24.69
N GLY A 222 -5.44 9.06 25.50
CA GLY A 222 -4.86 8.09 26.43
C GLY A 222 -4.23 6.93 25.66
N GLY A 223 -2.95 6.64 25.87
CA GLY A 223 -2.19 5.73 25.01
C GLY A 223 -2.85 4.37 24.70
N ALA A 224 -3.76 3.87 25.54
CA ALA A 224 -4.51 2.64 25.31
C ALA A 224 -5.40 2.65 24.05
N THR A 225 -6.25 3.66 23.85
CA THR A 225 -7.20 3.69 22.72
C THR A 225 -6.48 3.73 21.38
N ALA A 226 -5.43 4.54 21.28
CA ALA A 226 -4.62 4.63 20.07
C ALA A 226 -3.87 3.32 19.76
N ARG A 227 -3.41 2.61 20.79
CA ARG A 227 -2.77 1.27 20.63
C ARG A 227 -3.77 0.22 20.14
N PHE A 228 -4.99 0.19 20.67
CA PHE A 228 -6.02 -0.73 20.20
C PHE A 228 -6.38 -0.47 18.73
N LEU A 229 -6.52 0.81 18.34
CA LEU A 229 -6.79 1.15 16.94
C LEU A 229 -5.65 0.76 16.01
N LEU A 230 -4.39 0.98 16.42
CA LEU A 230 -3.20 0.54 15.68
C LEU A 230 -3.19 -0.98 15.50
N LEU A 231 -3.49 -1.73 16.55
CA LEU A 231 -3.48 -3.19 16.50
C LEU A 231 -4.59 -3.71 15.58
N TRP A 232 -5.80 -3.17 15.73
CA TRP A 232 -6.98 -3.66 15.03
C TRP A 232 -7.09 -3.21 13.57
N ASN A 233 -6.48 -2.08 13.21
CA ASN A 233 -6.57 -1.53 11.85
C ASN A 233 -5.30 -1.83 11.04
N GLU A 234 -4.14 -1.69 11.67
CA GLU A 234 -2.85 -1.76 10.99
C GLU A 234 -2.07 -3.04 11.35
N GLY A 235 -2.43 -3.76 12.42
CA GLY A 235 -1.66 -4.90 12.92
C GLY A 235 -0.43 -4.51 13.74
N LEU A 236 -0.41 -3.29 14.29
CA LEU A 236 0.72 -2.75 15.04
C LEU A 236 0.45 -2.85 16.54
N SER A 237 1.36 -3.43 17.33
CA SER A 237 1.16 -3.62 18.78
C SER A 237 1.15 -2.34 19.60
N GLY A 238 1.65 -1.22 19.06
CA GLY A 238 1.61 0.07 19.75
C GLY A 238 2.73 0.27 20.78
N VAL A 239 3.80 -0.52 20.69
CA VAL A 239 4.91 -0.55 21.65
C VAL A 239 5.85 0.66 21.49
N LEU A 240 6.03 1.14 20.27
CA LEU A 240 6.89 2.27 19.94
C LEU A 240 6.36 3.61 20.50
N PRO A 241 7.25 4.62 20.68
CA PRO A 241 6.83 5.94 21.14
C PRO A 241 5.95 6.65 20.10
N SER A 242 4.98 7.44 20.57
CA SER A 242 4.01 8.16 19.72
C SER A 242 4.66 9.03 18.64
N VAL A 243 5.87 9.57 18.89
CA VAL A 243 6.64 10.34 17.92
C VAL A 243 6.99 9.51 16.67
N ALA A 244 7.29 8.21 16.84
CA ALA A 244 7.61 7.33 15.73
C ALA A 244 6.40 7.12 14.80
N TYR A 245 5.21 6.92 15.39
CA TYR A 245 3.95 6.82 14.66
C TYR A 245 3.55 8.11 13.95
N ALA A 246 3.73 9.25 14.62
CA ALA A 246 3.51 10.57 14.03
C ALA A 246 4.43 10.81 12.83
N GLY A 247 5.72 10.51 12.97
CA GLY A 247 6.70 10.60 11.89
C GLY A 247 6.33 9.69 10.71
N ALA A 248 5.98 8.43 10.99
CA ALA A 248 5.53 7.47 9.98
C ALA A 248 4.30 7.98 9.21
N ALA A 249 3.27 8.45 9.91
CA ALA A 249 2.06 9.01 9.29
C ALA A 249 2.37 10.24 8.43
N GLY A 250 3.26 11.13 8.91
CA GLY A 250 3.70 12.29 8.14
C GLY A 250 4.46 11.91 6.86
N CYS A 251 5.35 10.92 6.92
CA CYS A 251 6.09 10.42 5.76
C CYS A 251 5.16 9.79 4.72
N LEU A 252 4.17 9.00 5.15
CA LEU A 252 3.14 8.44 4.28
C LEU A 252 2.31 9.54 3.62
N ALA A 253 1.81 10.50 4.40
CA ALA A 253 1.01 11.62 3.90
C ALA A 253 1.78 12.49 2.91
N ALA A 254 3.04 12.85 3.20
CA ALA A 254 3.88 13.59 2.28
C ALA A 254 4.07 12.86 0.95
N THR A 255 4.27 11.55 0.99
CA THR A 255 4.50 10.75 -0.22
C THR A 255 3.20 10.60 -1.02
N LEU A 256 2.06 10.38 -0.37
CA LEU A 256 0.75 10.37 -1.01
C LEU A 256 0.44 11.70 -1.69
N ALA A 257 0.68 12.82 -1.00
CA ALA A 257 0.51 14.16 -1.56
C ALA A 257 1.41 14.38 -2.78
N ALA A 258 2.67 13.94 -2.71
CA ALA A 258 3.61 14.06 -3.82
C ALA A 258 3.17 13.23 -5.04
N PHE A 259 2.69 12.01 -4.86
CA PHE A 259 2.16 11.19 -5.96
C PHE A 259 0.87 11.75 -6.56
N ALA A 260 -0.04 12.24 -5.72
CA ALA A 260 -1.27 12.88 -6.19
C ALA A 260 -0.96 14.13 -7.03
N ARG A 261 -0.03 14.98 -6.56
CA ARG A 261 0.36 16.23 -7.23
C ARG A 261 1.15 16.00 -8.51
N SER A 262 2.00 14.97 -8.55
CA SER A 262 2.72 14.55 -9.77
C SER A 262 1.84 13.80 -10.78
N ARG A 263 0.52 13.73 -10.56
CA ARG A 263 -0.46 13.02 -11.39
C ARG A 263 -0.16 11.53 -11.55
N ASN A 264 0.59 10.95 -10.61
CA ASN A 264 0.84 9.51 -10.55
C ASN A 264 -0.24 8.83 -9.70
N GLY A 265 -1.47 8.86 -10.19
CA GLY A 265 -2.64 8.35 -9.48
C GLY A 265 -2.54 6.87 -9.11
N LEU A 266 -1.81 6.07 -9.89
CA LEU A 266 -1.61 4.64 -9.61
C LEU A 266 -0.67 4.40 -8.44
N ALA A 267 0.43 5.14 -8.32
CA ALA A 267 1.31 5.03 -7.16
C ALA A 267 0.63 5.56 -5.89
N ALA A 268 -0.14 6.65 -6.01
CA ALA A 268 -0.94 7.17 -4.91
C ALA A 268 -2.00 6.15 -4.44
N ALA A 269 -2.77 5.59 -5.37
CA ALA A 269 -3.75 4.55 -5.07
C ALA A 269 -3.08 3.31 -4.48
N GLY A 270 -1.97 2.85 -5.07
CA GLY A 270 -1.22 1.70 -4.56
C GLY A 270 -0.75 1.89 -3.12
N LEU A 271 -0.14 3.03 -2.81
CA LEU A 271 0.29 3.36 -1.46
C LEU A 271 -0.88 3.49 -0.48
N LEU A 272 -1.98 4.14 -0.89
CA LEU A 272 -3.17 4.28 -0.05
C LEU A 272 -3.79 2.90 0.25
N LEU A 273 -3.83 1.99 -0.73
CA LEU A 273 -4.29 0.61 -0.52
C LEU A 273 -3.39 -0.16 0.46
N LEU A 274 -2.07 0.03 0.42
CA LEU A 274 -1.18 -0.57 1.43
C LEU A 274 -1.50 -0.06 2.83
N VAL A 275 -1.73 1.25 2.98
CA VAL A 275 -2.11 1.85 4.27
C VAL A 275 -3.46 1.30 4.73
N THR A 276 -4.49 1.31 3.90
CA THR A 276 -5.83 0.81 4.28
C THR A 276 -5.90 -0.70 4.49
N GLY A 277 -4.98 -1.45 3.88
CA GLY A 277 -4.83 -2.88 4.08
C GLY A 277 -4.14 -3.23 5.39
N GLY A 278 -3.23 -2.37 5.87
CA GLY A 278 -2.39 -2.63 7.05
C GLY A 278 -1.30 -3.67 6.79
N ILE A 279 -0.55 -4.03 7.85
CA ILE A 279 0.58 -4.97 7.76
C ILE A 279 0.28 -6.37 8.33
N GLY A 280 -0.99 -6.76 8.48
CA GLY A 280 -1.38 -8.05 9.10
C GLY A 280 -2.43 -8.85 8.33
N LEU A 281 -2.57 -10.14 8.69
CA LEU A 281 -3.56 -11.08 8.14
C LEU A 281 -4.88 -11.01 8.90
N HIS A 282 -5.50 -9.84 8.85
CA HIS A 282 -6.74 -9.56 9.58
C HIS A 282 -7.98 -10.07 8.85
N SER A 283 -8.00 -9.96 7.52
CA SER A 283 -9.11 -10.44 6.69
C SER A 283 -8.67 -10.63 5.24
N THR A 284 -9.36 -11.51 4.51
CA THR A 284 -9.15 -11.71 3.06
C THR A 284 -9.32 -10.40 2.27
N TYR A 285 -10.23 -9.53 2.71
CA TYR A 285 -10.43 -8.21 2.14
C TYR A 285 -9.17 -7.33 2.27
N GLN A 286 -8.63 -7.18 3.48
CA GLN A 286 -7.40 -6.40 3.72
C GLN A 286 -6.20 -6.97 2.95
N SER A 287 -6.05 -8.29 2.97
CA SER A 287 -5.05 -9.00 2.18
C SER A 287 -5.15 -8.68 0.69
N GLY A 288 -6.37 -8.64 0.14
CA GLY A 288 -6.61 -8.25 -1.25
C GLY A 288 -6.27 -6.78 -1.53
N LEU A 289 -6.54 -5.85 -0.61
CA LEU A 289 -6.11 -4.45 -0.72
C LEU A 289 -4.58 -4.35 -0.79
N VAL A 290 -3.86 -5.05 0.10
CA VAL A 290 -2.39 -5.08 0.13
C VAL A 290 -1.82 -5.63 -1.17
N ILE A 291 -2.30 -6.79 -1.61
CA ILE A 291 -1.85 -7.45 -2.85
C ILE A 291 -2.10 -6.55 -4.06
N THR A 292 -3.27 -5.92 -4.15
CA THR A 292 -3.61 -4.98 -5.22
C THR A 292 -2.72 -3.74 -5.15
N GLY A 293 -2.51 -3.18 -3.95
CA GLY A 293 -1.66 -2.02 -3.72
C GLY A 293 -0.21 -2.26 -4.17
N MET A 294 0.35 -3.41 -3.80
CA MET A 294 1.69 -3.85 -4.24
C MET A 294 1.76 -4.00 -5.77
N ALA A 295 0.74 -4.60 -6.39
CA ALA A 295 0.68 -4.75 -7.85
C ALA A 295 0.60 -3.39 -8.56
N LEU A 296 -0.18 -2.45 -8.05
CA LEU A 296 -0.25 -1.08 -8.59
C LEU A 296 1.09 -0.35 -8.48
N LEU A 297 1.78 -0.45 -7.34
CA LEU A 297 3.12 0.12 -7.17
C LEU A 297 4.13 -0.51 -8.13
N ALA A 298 4.08 -1.83 -8.33
CA ALA A 298 4.94 -2.53 -9.29
C ALA A 298 4.76 -2.04 -10.73
N MET A 299 3.54 -1.66 -11.10
CA MET A 299 3.22 -1.12 -12.42
C MET A 299 3.58 0.37 -12.55
N ALA A 300 3.42 1.14 -11.47
CA ALA A 300 3.58 2.59 -11.50
C ALA A 300 5.06 3.02 -11.39
N LEU A 301 5.83 2.40 -10.49
CA LEU A 301 7.18 2.88 -10.14
C LEU A 301 8.21 2.80 -11.29
N PRO A 302 8.25 1.76 -12.15
CA PRO A 302 9.17 1.74 -13.29
C PRO A 302 8.99 2.93 -14.25
N ASN A 303 7.74 3.33 -14.52
CA ASN A 303 7.41 4.37 -15.50
C ASN A 303 7.85 5.78 -15.04
N VAL A 304 7.74 6.06 -13.74
CA VAL A 304 8.21 7.34 -13.14
C VAL A 304 9.71 7.52 -13.36
N LEU A 305 10.46 6.42 -13.30
CA LEU A 305 11.91 6.44 -13.41
C LEU A 305 12.36 6.64 -14.87
N GLU A 306 11.61 6.12 -15.84
CA GLU A 306 11.89 6.29 -17.27
C GLU A 306 11.60 7.71 -17.74
N GLN A 307 10.47 8.31 -17.34
CA GLN A 307 10.12 9.70 -17.66
C GLN A 307 11.17 10.69 -17.18
N ARG A 308 11.93 10.38 -16.12
CA ARG A 308 13.00 11.23 -15.59
C ARG A 308 14.26 11.24 -16.46
N LYS A 309 14.53 10.18 -17.24
CA LYS A 309 15.73 10.13 -18.11
C LYS A 309 15.56 10.92 -19.41
N GLN A 310 14.33 11.07 -19.90
CA GLN A 310 14.04 11.80 -21.15
C GLN A 310 14.32 13.32 -21.14
N PRO A 311 14.04 14.10 -20.07
CA PRO A 311 14.26 15.55 -20.10
C PRO A 311 15.73 15.98 -20.15
N GLU A 312 16.68 15.12 -19.75
CA GLU A 312 18.12 15.44 -19.81
C GLU A 312 18.69 15.30 -21.23
N ASN A 313 18.22 14.30 -22.00
CA ASN A 313 18.69 14.10 -23.38
C ASN A 313 18.14 15.14 -24.36
N GLY A 314 16.90 15.60 -24.17
CA GLY A 314 16.31 16.64 -25.03
C GLY A 314 17.03 17.98 -24.94
N ARG A 315 17.44 18.40 -23.74
CA ARG A 315 18.20 19.65 -23.52
C ARG A 315 19.66 19.55 -24.01
N ALA A 316 20.25 18.36 -24.00
CA ALA A 316 21.58 18.14 -24.55
C ALA A 316 21.59 18.15 -26.08
N GLN A 317 20.55 17.60 -26.73
CA GLN A 317 20.39 17.64 -28.19
C GLN A 317 20.08 19.04 -28.74
N ASP A 318 19.35 19.88 -28.00
CA ASP A 318 19.12 21.28 -28.40
C ASP A 318 20.38 22.14 -28.27
N ARG A 319 21.26 21.85 -27.28
CA ARG A 319 22.54 22.57 -27.15
C ARG A 319 23.55 22.24 -28.25
N THR A 320 23.55 21.03 -28.80
CA THR A 320 24.45 20.66 -29.90
C THR A 320 23.95 21.12 -31.27
N ARG A 321 22.65 21.37 -31.44
CA ARG A 321 22.11 21.97 -32.68
C ARG A 321 22.31 23.49 -32.80
N GLY A 322 22.67 24.17 -31.70
CA GLY A 322 22.93 25.61 -31.68
C GLY A 322 24.31 26.05 -32.17
N VAL A 323 25.23 25.12 -32.47
CA VAL A 323 26.58 25.43 -32.98
C VAL A 323 26.66 25.07 -34.46
N MET A 324 26.01 25.86 -35.31
CA MET A 324 26.39 25.90 -36.72
C MET A 324 27.66 26.75 -36.83
N PRO A 325 28.79 26.20 -37.32
CA PRO A 325 29.98 27.01 -37.59
C PRO A 325 29.61 28.05 -38.65
N GLY A 326 29.86 29.32 -38.33
CA GLY A 326 29.62 30.44 -39.22
C GLY A 326 30.26 30.19 -40.59
N ALA A 327 29.47 30.42 -41.63
CA ALA A 327 29.97 30.42 -43.00
C ALA A 327 31.11 31.45 -43.15
N PRO A 328 32.16 31.14 -43.93
CA PRO A 328 33.24 32.08 -44.18
C PRO A 328 32.70 33.28 -44.98
N ALA A 329 32.96 34.48 -44.47
CA ALA A 329 32.70 35.72 -45.18
C ALA A 329 33.69 35.84 -46.34
N GLU A 330 33.18 35.84 -47.57
CA GLU A 330 33.92 36.26 -48.75
C GLU A 330 34.17 37.77 -48.67
N ALA A 331 35.45 38.17 -48.76
CA ALA A 331 35.93 39.50 -49.14
C ALA A 331 37.30 39.33 -49.80
#